data_AF-A0A2D5EZM9-F1
#
_entry.id   AF-A0A2D5EZM9-F1
#
_cell.length_a   1.000
_cell.length_b   1.000
_cell.length_c   1.000
_cell.angle_alpha   90.00
_cell.angle_beta   90.00
_cell.angle_gamma   90.00
#
_symmetry.space_group_name_H-M   'P 1'
#
loop_
_entity.id
_entity.type
_entity.pdbx_description
1 polymer ?
#
loop_
_entity_poly.entity_id
_entity_poly.type
_entity_poly.pdbx_seq_one_letter_code
_entity_poly.pdbx_strand_id
1 'polypeptide(L)'
;MMDELRILDAAYRLDGDREEWLGAIVEEVLPLAPVAGILAFEVETRRDGSEVAMATPLLRGEIDERAYELASVIHRQYPAPVLAHAYTAPECNTIHQLLEESGADPAWAAEHLAWLRSVVGVEGAWRLIAGNPDGRALMIGGSPGAGFELGERARDRWRKVAAHLASAYRLRLRLDALEEAEAVFDPGGAEVHLGEHAEARRAILAEAVELFRGVRERRLTGEAALEAWTALLDGRWSIVERVDTDGQRFIVAHRNEAPVPTHRTLSQREREVAEYAAHGHPNAFIAYELGLADATVAAYLHAALAKLGLQDRTELILARQAVAHAVEAKRRGERSEEG
;
A
#
# COMPACT_ATOMS: atom_id res chain seq x y z
N MET A 1 3.77 -16.70 16.71
CA MET A 1 2.89 -16.25 15.60
C MET A 1 2.87 -14.75 15.72
N MET A 2 3.18 -13.99 14.65
CA MET A 2 3.03 -12.52 14.70
C MET A 2 1.56 -12.20 15.03
N ASP A 3 1.33 -11.13 15.78
CA ASP A 3 -0.02 -10.63 16.07
C ASP A 3 -0.27 -9.39 15.21
N GLU A 4 -0.30 -9.59 13.89
CA GLU A 4 -0.46 -8.50 12.92
C GLU A 4 -1.80 -7.75 13.12
N LEU A 5 -2.77 -8.37 13.80
CA LEU A 5 -4.06 -7.74 14.10
C LEU A 5 -3.93 -6.47 14.93
N ARG A 6 -2.90 -6.36 15.77
CA ARG A 6 -2.66 -5.12 16.54
C ARG A 6 -2.24 -3.97 15.64
N ILE A 7 -1.46 -4.25 14.59
CA ILE A 7 -1.09 -3.27 13.55
C ILE A 7 -2.36 -2.81 12.84
N LEU A 8 -3.24 -3.74 12.46
CA LEU A 8 -4.50 -3.44 11.78
C LEU A 8 -5.46 -2.64 12.68
N ASP A 9 -5.60 -3.03 13.94
CA ASP A 9 -6.39 -2.29 14.94
C ASP A 9 -5.87 -0.85 15.06
N ALA A 10 -4.55 -0.64 15.14
CA ALA A 10 -3.95 0.69 15.15
C ALA A 10 -4.19 1.46 13.84
N ALA A 11 -4.09 0.79 12.70
CA ALA A 11 -4.26 1.40 11.39
C ALA A 11 -5.66 1.94 11.15
N TYR A 12 -6.69 1.20 11.53
CA TYR A 12 -8.09 1.60 11.32
C TYR A 12 -8.68 2.47 12.45
N ARG A 13 -7.85 2.91 13.41
CA ARG A 13 -8.23 3.98 14.34
C ARG A 13 -8.33 5.31 13.63
N LEU A 14 -9.50 5.92 13.74
CA LEU A 14 -9.82 7.21 13.11
C LEU A 14 -9.79 8.38 14.09
N ASP A 15 -9.64 8.10 15.38
CA ASP A 15 -9.38 9.09 16.43
C ASP A 15 -7.91 9.57 16.43
N GLY A 16 -7.66 10.65 17.15
CA GLY A 16 -6.32 11.26 17.30
C GLY A 16 -5.85 11.99 16.05
N ASP A 17 -4.72 12.68 16.16
CA ASP A 17 -4.09 13.36 15.03
C ASP A 17 -3.24 12.41 14.16
N ARG A 18 -2.67 12.92 13.08
CA ARG A 18 -1.92 12.13 12.10
C ARG A 18 -0.62 11.55 12.66
N GLU A 19 0.04 12.27 13.57
CA GLU A 19 1.29 11.85 14.20
C GLU A 19 1.04 10.76 15.24
N GLU A 20 0.01 10.93 16.08
CA GLU A 20 -0.43 9.93 17.06
C GLU A 20 -0.80 8.61 16.38
N TRP A 21 -1.52 8.68 15.26
CA TRP A 21 -1.90 7.51 14.47
C TRP A 21 -0.70 6.77 13.89
N LEU A 22 0.23 7.48 13.25
CA LEU A 22 1.44 6.86 12.71
C LEU A 22 2.30 6.27 13.84
N GLY A 23 2.40 6.98 14.97
CA GLY A 23 3.07 6.49 16.17
C GLY A 23 2.50 5.15 16.64
N ALA A 24 1.17 5.04 16.79
CA ALA A 24 0.51 3.81 17.20
C ALA A 24 0.79 2.64 16.26
N ILE A 25 0.81 2.86 14.94
CA ILE A 25 1.17 1.82 13.96
C ILE A 25 2.63 1.38 14.17
N VAL A 26 3.56 2.33 14.29
CA VAL A 26 4.99 2.02 14.41
C VAL A 26 5.30 1.26 15.69
N GLU A 27 4.65 1.58 16.81
CA GLU A 27 4.80 0.83 18.08
C GLU A 27 4.40 -0.64 17.93
N GLU A 28 3.38 -0.95 17.11
CA GLU A 28 2.93 -2.32 16.86
C GLU A 28 3.77 -3.03 15.78
N VAL A 29 4.35 -2.30 14.83
CA VAL A 29 5.24 -2.85 13.80
C VAL A 29 6.63 -3.18 14.36
N LEU A 30 7.21 -2.32 15.20
CA LEU A 30 8.58 -2.44 15.72
C LEU A 30 8.92 -3.82 16.31
N PRO A 31 8.12 -4.43 17.20
CA PRO A 31 8.46 -5.72 17.79
C PRO A 31 8.37 -6.91 16.80
N LEU A 32 7.73 -6.71 15.64
CA LEU A 32 7.54 -7.76 14.63
C LEU A 32 8.48 -7.59 13.43
N ALA A 33 8.94 -6.36 13.18
CA ALA A 33 9.82 -6.03 12.07
C ALA A 33 11.24 -6.57 12.30
N PRO A 34 11.97 -6.95 11.23
CA PRO A 34 13.32 -7.50 11.33
C PRO A 34 14.39 -6.40 11.52
N VAL A 35 14.08 -5.34 12.27
CA VAL A 35 14.91 -4.13 12.43
C VAL A 35 14.98 -3.71 13.90
N ALA A 36 16.09 -3.09 14.31
CA ALA A 36 16.26 -2.57 15.67
C ALA A 36 15.63 -1.18 15.87
N GLY A 37 15.40 -0.45 14.78
CA GLY A 37 14.74 0.84 14.77
C GLY A 37 13.99 1.09 13.46
N ILE A 38 12.94 1.89 13.56
CA ILE A 38 12.03 2.24 12.46
C ILE A 38 12.14 3.73 12.16
N LEU A 39 12.33 4.00 10.87
CA LEU A 39 12.05 5.26 10.21
C LEU A 39 10.71 5.11 9.49
N ALA A 40 9.74 5.95 9.84
CA ALA A 40 8.45 5.99 9.15
C ALA A 40 8.16 7.40 8.66
N PHE A 41 7.69 7.54 7.43
CA PHE A 41 7.31 8.83 6.86
C PHE A 41 6.34 8.65 5.71
N GLU A 42 5.59 9.70 5.47
CA GLU A 42 4.70 9.78 4.32
C GLU A 42 5.45 10.24 3.10
N VAL A 43 5.05 9.68 1.96
CA VAL A 43 5.66 9.93 0.68
C VAL A 43 4.58 10.33 -0.30
N GLU A 44 4.84 11.40 -1.04
CA GLU A 44 4.08 11.74 -2.22
C GLU A 44 5.02 11.72 -3.42
N THR A 45 4.82 10.75 -4.29
CA THR A 45 5.57 10.60 -5.53
C THR A 45 4.69 11.08 -6.67
N ARG A 46 5.22 11.93 -7.56
CA ARG A 46 4.50 12.19 -8.81
C ARG A 46 4.34 10.88 -9.59
N ARG A 47 3.17 10.67 -10.22
CA ARG A 47 2.87 9.43 -10.96
C ARG A 47 3.90 9.07 -12.03
N ASP A 48 4.59 10.07 -12.56
CA ASP A 48 5.63 9.92 -13.57
C ASP A 48 7.01 9.60 -12.95
N GLY A 49 7.06 9.31 -11.65
CA GLY A 49 8.25 8.90 -10.90
C GLY A 49 9.26 10.02 -10.65
N SER A 50 8.89 11.26 -10.95
CA SER A 50 9.89 12.29 -11.23
C SER A 50 10.23 13.23 -10.07
N GLU A 51 9.43 13.17 -9.00
CA GLU A 51 9.62 13.95 -7.79
C GLU A 51 9.03 13.17 -6.63
N VAL A 52 9.73 13.22 -5.51
CA VAL A 52 9.31 12.65 -4.24
C VAL A 52 9.37 13.73 -3.18
N ALA A 53 8.21 14.00 -2.58
CA ALA A 53 8.11 14.75 -1.34
C ALA A 53 8.02 13.75 -0.18
N MET A 54 8.84 13.97 0.85
CA MET A 54 8.82 13.17 2.08
C MET A 54 8.40 14.07 3.23
N ALA A 55 7.45 13.61 4.03
CA ALA A 55 7.09 14.30 5.27
C ALA A 55 8.23 14.21 6.31
N THR A 56 8.06 14.95 7.41
CA THR A 56 8.93 14.80 8.58
C THR A 56 8.77 13.39 9.14
N PRO A 57 9.87 12.70 9.48
CA PRO A 57 9.81 11.31 9.88
C PRO A 57 9.40 11.13 11.34
N LEU A 58 8.80 9.98 11.61
CA LEU A 58 8.73 9.39 12.93
C LEU A 58 9.88 8.40 13.10
N LEU A 59 10.65 8.55 14.18
CA LEU A 59 11.77 7.67 14.55
C LEU A 59 11.42 6.90 15.83
N ARG A 60 11.65 5.59 15.84
CA ARG A 60 11.45 4.72 17.02
C ARG A 60 12.49 3.61 17.10
N GLY A 61 12.90 3.23 18.30
CA GLY A 61 13.91 2.20 18.54
C GLY A 61 15.35 2.70 18.35
N GLU A 62 16.26 1.81 17.98
CA GLU A 62 17.69 2.10 17.79
C GLU A 62 17.95 2.78 16.44
N ILE A 63 17.43 4.00 16.28
CA ILE A 63 17.58 4.82 15.08
C ILE A 63 17.68 6.31 15.46
N ASP A 64 18.52 7.06 14.76
CA ASP A 64 18.74 8.48 15.00
C ASP A 64 18.36 9.34 13.78
N GLU A 65 18.45 10.67 13.93
CA GLU A 65 18.09 11.62 12.87
C GLU A 65 18.97 11.49 11.62
N ARG A 66 20.21 10.98 11.75
CA ARG A 66 21.08 10.75 10.60
C ARG A 66 20.49 9.72 9.65
N ALA A 67 19.79 8.71 10.17
CA ALA A 67 19.12 7.73 9.33
C ALA A 67 18.08 8.37 8.38
N TYR A 68 17.39 9.41 8.82
CA TYR A 68 16.47 10.16 7.96
C TYR A 68 17.19 11.00 6.91
N GLU A 69 18.25 11.73 7.30
CA GLU A 69 19.06 12.49 6.34
C GLU A 69 19.61 11.59 5.24
N LEU A 70 20.15 10.43 5.63
CA LEU A 70 20.63 9.41 4.71
C LEU A 70 19.50 8.87 3.84
N ALA A 71 18.33 8.55 4.40
CA ALA A 71 17.17 8.14 3.62
C ALA A 71 16.82 9.21 2.56
N SER A 72 16.72 10.48 2.93
CA SER A 72 16.44 11.57 1.97
C SER A 72 17.50 11.66 0.85
N VAL A 73 18.79 11.44 1.16
CA VAL A 73 19.85 11.43 0.14
C VAL A 73 19.72 10.22 -0.78
N ILE A 74 19.44 9.02 -0.23
CA ILE A 74 19.24 7.79 -1.00
C ILE A 74 18.08 7.96 -2.00
N HIS A 75 16.93 8.43 -1.51
CA HIS A 75 15.72 8.57 -2.34
C HIS A 75 15.90 9.59 -3.47
N ARG A 76 16.69 10.65 -3.25
CA ARG A 76 17.02 11.64 -4.29
C ARG A 76 17.91 11.11 -5.40
N GLN A 77 18.58 9.98 -5.19
CA GLN A 77 19.37 9.33 -6.24
C GLN A 77 18.53 8.37 -7.09
N TYR A 78 17.34 7.96 -6.63
CA TYR A 78 16.53 7.00 -7.35
C TYR A 78 16.08 7.56 -8.70
N PRO A 79 16.32 6.84 -9.81
CA PRO A 79 15.79 7.22 -11.12
C PRO A 79 14.28 7.03 -11.14
N ALA A 80 13.62 7.61 -12.17
CA ALA A 80 12.16 7.66 -12.21
C ALA A 80 11.48 6.27 -12.17
N PRO A 81 12.01 5.22 -12.84
CA PRO A 81 11.47 3.86 -12.73
C PRO A 81 11.49 3.29 -11.31
N VAL A 82 12.56 3.58 -10.54
CA VAL A 82 12.67 3.16 -9.15
C VAL A 82 11.63 3.87 -8.30
N LEU A 83 11.52 5.18 -8.43
CA LEU A 83 10.54 5.98 -7.70
C LEU A 83 9.10 5.60 -8.03
N ALA A 84 8.82 5.42 -9.32
CA ALA A 84 7.52 4.99 -9.81
C ALA A 84 7.15 3.60 -9.32
N HIS A 85 8.10 2.72 -8.98
CA HIS A 85 7.82 1.39 -8.42
C HIS A 85 7.80 1.40 -6.88
N ALA A 86 8.59 2.26 -6.26
CA ALA A 86 8.86 2.22 -4.83
C ALA A 86 7.65 2.53 -3.93
N TYR A 87 6.64 3.26 -4.42
CA TYR A 87 5.58 3.89 -3.61
C TYR A 87 4.15 3.74 -4.13
N THR A 88 3.93 3.14 -5.29
CA THR A 88 2.61 3.17 -5.97
C THR A 88 1.78 1.91 -5.77
N ALA A 89 2.26 0.95 -4.99
CA ALA A 89 1.52 -0.25 -4.63
C ALA A 89 1.89 -0.74 -3.22
N PRO A 90 1.01 -1.50 -2.55
CA PRO A 90 1.34 -2.13 -1.28
C PRO A 90 2.44 -3.18 -1.45
N GLU A 91 3.57 -2.99 -0.80
CA GLU A 91 4.72 -3.89 -0.93
C GLU A 91 5.43 -4.11 0.40
N CYS A 92 6.11 -5.25 0.49
CA CYS A 92 7.18 -5.42 1.45
C CYS A 92 8.38 -6.01 0.72
N ASN A 93 9.52 -5.35 0.81
CA ASN A 93 10.72 -5.76 0.10
C ASN A 93 11.98 -5.29 0.81
N THR A 94 13.11 -5.84 0.38
CA THR A 94 14.40 -5.22 0.66
C THR A 94 14.73 -4.20 -0.42
N ILE A 95 15.70 -3.32 -0.16
CA ILE A 95 16.23 -2.41 -1.20
C ILE A 95 16.76 -3.18 -2.42
N HIS A 96 17.36 -4.37 -2.23
CA HIS A 96 17.83 -5.20 -3.34
C HIS A 96 16.67 -5.65 -4.22
N GLN A 97 15.61 -6.19 -3.60
CA GLN A 97 14.39 -6.62 -4.31
C GLN A 97 13.71 -5.44 -5.03
N LEU A 98 13.64 -4.26 -4.40
CA LEU A 98 13.14 -3.04 -5.07
C LEU A 98 13.91 -2.77 -6.37
N LEU A 99 15.24 -2.79 -6.32
CA LEU A 99 16.05 -2.45 -7.49
C LEU A 99 15.88 -3.48 -8.60
N GLU A 100 15.80 -4.76 -8.26
CA GLU A 100 15.53 -5.86 -9.21
C GLU A 100 14.16 -5.75 -9.90
N GLU A 101 13.12 -5.35 -9.16
CA GLU A 101 11.73 -5.33 -9.64
C GLU A 101 11.33 -4.01 -10.33
N SER A 102 12.07 -2.94 -10.06
CA SER A 102 11.74 -1.59 -10.55
C SER A 102 12.05 -1.33 -12.03
N GLY A 103 12.80 -2.21 -12.69
CA GLY A 103 13.30 -1.96 -14.05
C GLY A 103 14.41 -0.91 -14.10
N ALA A 104 15.15 -0.74 -13.00
CA ALA A 104 16.35 0.07 -12.94
C ALA A 104 17.43 -0.47 -13.89
N ASP A 105 18.29 0.42 -14.38
CA ASP A 105 19.48 0.01 -15.12
C ASP A 105 20.39 -0.85 -14.20
N PRO A 106 20.78 -2.07 -14.61
CA PRO A 106 21.56 -2.96 -13.75
C PRO A 106 22.92 -2.41 -13.32
N ALA A 107 23.58 -1.62 -14.17
CA ALA A 107 24.88 -1.03 -13.83
C ALA A 107 24.70 0.07 -12.78
N TRP A 108 23.72 0.96 -12.97
CA TRP A 108 23.36 1.95 -11.97
C TRP A 108 22.95 1.30 -10.64
N ALA A 109 22.14 0.22 -10.66
CA ALA A 109 21.71 -0.47 -9.45
C ALA A 109 22.91 -1.07 -8.68
N ALA A 110 23.87 -1.68 -9.38
CA ALA A 110 25.08 -2.22 -8.77
C ALA A 110 25.96 -1.12 -8.15
N GLU A 111 26.13 0.01 -8.84
CA GLU A 111 26.85 1.18 -8.33
C GLU A 111 26.15 1.78 -7.11
N HIS A 112 24.82 1.90 -7.15
CA HIS A 112 24.03 2.43 -6.04
C HIS A 112 24.12 1.53 -4.80
N LEU A 113 24.04 0.21 -4.94
CA LEU A 113 24.24 -0.74 -3.84
C LEU A 113 25.68 -0.68 -3.28
N ALA A 114 26.69 -0.49 -4.13
CA ALA A 114 28.06 -0.30 -3.67
C ALA A 114 28.22 1.01 -2.89
N TRP A 115 27.61 2.10 -3.35
CA TRP A 115 27.58 3.39 -2.67
C TRP A 115 26.85 3.32 -1.32
N LEU A 116 25.70 2.66 -1.25
CA LEU A 116 24.96 2.43 0.00
C LEU A 116 25.84 1.73 1.06
N ARG A 117 26.56 0.69 0.66
CA ARG A 117 27.44 -0.05 1.58
C ARG A 117 28.67 0.76 2.00
N SER A 118 29.34 1.40 1.05
CA SER A 118 30.67 1.99 1.28
C SER A 118 30.65 3.43 1.78
N VAL A 119 29.62 4.21 1.43
CA VAL A 119 29.52 5.64 1.76
C VAL A 119 28.46 5.88 2.82
N VAL A 120 27.29 5.25 2.66
CA VAL A 120 26.16 5.43 3.60
C VAL A 120 26.30 4.50 4.80
N GLY A 121 26.95 3.33 4.64
CA GLY A 121 27.08 2.32 5.68
C GLY A 121 25.82 1.47 5.87
N VAL A 122 24.96 1.39 4.86
CA VAL A 122 23.72 0.61 4.88
C VAL A 122 23.92 -0.66 4.06
N GLU A 123 23.91 -1.81 4.73
CA GLU A 123 24.01 -3.12 4.05
C GLU A 123 22.71 -3.53 3.36
N GLY A 124 21.58 -3.06 3.88
CA GLY A 124 20.27 -3.29 3.33
C GLY A 124 19.23 -2.45 4.06
N ALA A 125 18.03 -2.39 3.48
CA ALA A 125 16.87 -1.79 4.11
C ALA A 125 15.69 -2.74 3.95
N TRP A 126 14.99 -3.02 5.05
CA TRP A 126 13.67 -3.63 5.03
C TRP A 126 12.64 -2.52 4.90
N ARG A 127 11.69 -2.69 3.98
CA ARG A 127 10.71 -1.67 3.59
C ARG A 127 9.32 -2.29 3.62
N LEU A 128 8.41 -1.67 4.35
CA LEU A 128 6.98 -1.90 4.33
C LEU A 128 6.32 -0.65 3.76
N ILE A 129 5.73 -0.81 2.58
CA ILE A 129 5.21 0.29 1.77
C ILE A 129 3.69 0.16 1.68
N ALA A 130 2.98 1.08 2.31
CA ALA A 130 1.54 1.24 2.16
C ALA A 130 1.25 2.18 0.99
N GLY A 131 1.58 1.72 -0.23
CA GLY A 131 1.53 2.52 -1.45
C GLY A 131 0.17 2.52 -2.13
N ASN A 132 -0.18 3.64 -2.76
CA ASN A 132 -1.39 3.79 -3.57
C ASN A 132 -1.04 4.17 -5.02
N PRO A 133 -1.84 3.75 -6.02
CA PRO A 133 -1.57 4.03 -7.44
C PRO A 133 -1.44 5.50 -7.83
N ASP A 134 -1.89 6.43 -6.99
CA ASP A 134 -1.73 7.86 -7.22
C ASP A 134 -0.37 8.42 -6.76
N GLY A 135 0.47 7.60 -6.13
CA GLY A 135 1.80 7.96 -5.65
C GLY A 135 1.86 8.39 -4.19
N ARG A 136 0.71 8.41 -3.47
CA ARG A 136 0.68 8.67 -2.03
C ARG A 136 0.89 7.37 -1.26
N ALA A 137 1.90 7.35 -0.39
CA ALA A 137 2.26 6.18 0.39
C ALA A 137 2.64 6.53 1.83
N LEU A 138 2.55 5.52 2.69
CA LEU A 138 3.28 5.50 3.94
C LEU A 138 4.45 4.52 3.80
N MET A 139 5.66 4.99 4.09
CA MET A 139 6.88 4.17 4.14
C MET A 139 7.21 3.89 5.60
N ILE A 140 7.38 2.62 5.95
CA ILE A 140 7.90 2.17 7.25
C ILE A 140 9.10 1.28 6.95
N GLY A 141 10.26 1.59 7.50
CA GLY A 141 11.44 0.79 7.22
C GLY A 141 12.57 1.00 8.19
N GLY A 142 13.60 0.21 8.04
CA GLY A 142 14.80 0.27 8.87
C GLY A 142 15.90 -0.59 8.28
N SER A 143 17.09 -0.51 8.89
CA SER A 143 18.19 -1.39 8.52
C SER A 143 18.03 -2.72 9.26
N PRO A 144 17.88 -3.85 8.54
CA PRO A 144 17.88 -5.15 9.18
C PRO A 144 19.31 -5.54 9.54
N GLY A 145 19.46 -6.57 10.37
CA GLY A 145 20.78 -7.14 10.69
C GLY A 145 21.53 -7.62 9.45
N ALA A 146 22.85 -7.65 9.53
CA ALA A 146 23.72 -8.13 8.46
C ALA A 146 23.31 -9.54 7.97
N GLY A 147 23.25 -9.73 6.65
CA GLY A 147 22.85 -11.00 6.03
C GLY A 147 21.35 -11.33 6.12
N PHE A 148 20.49 -10.37 6.47
CA PHE A 148 19.05 -10.57 6.46
C PHE A 148 18.51 -10.81 5.04
N GLU A 149 17.70 -11.87 4.90
CA GLU A 149 16.95 -12.18 3.69
C GLU A 149 15.45 -12.24 4.01
N LEU A 150 14.65 -11.56 3.18
CA LEU A 150 13.19 -11.61 3.30
C LEU A 150 12.64 -12.74 2.43
N GLY A 151 12.37 -13.89 3.05
CA GLY A 151 11.76 -15.03 2.36
C GLY A 151 10.32 -14.76 1.91
N GLU A 152 9.89 -15.44 0.83
CA GLU A 152 8.59 -15.21 0.17
C GLU A 152 7.39 -15.27 1.11
N ARG A 153 7.33 -16.27 2.00
CA ARG A 153 6.21 -16.41 2.95
C ARG A 153 6.09 -15.22 3.90
N ALA A 154 7.23 -14.69 4.39
CA ALA A 154 7.22 -13.52 5.26
C ALA A 154 6.86 -12.26 4.44
N ARG A 155 7.38 -12.17 3.21
CA ARG A 155 7.07 -11.11 2.27
C ARG A 155 5.57 -11.01 1.99
N ASP A 156 4.91 -12.12 1.68
CA ASP A 156 3.48 -12.16 1.38
C ASP A 156 2.62 -11.76 2.57
N ARG A 157 3.00 -12.16 3.79
CA ARG A 157 2.33 -11.71 5.01
C ARG A 157 2.45 -10.20 5.21
N TRP A 158 3.65 -9.66 5.08
CA TRP A 158 3.85 -8.21 5.19
C TRP A 158 3.18 -7.42 4.06
N ARG A 159 3.07 -7.98 2.85
CA ARG A 159 2.29 -7.37 1.76
C ARG A 159 0.80 -7.27 2.11
N LYS A 160 0.22 -8.29 2.76
CA LYS A 160 -1.16 -8.22 3.27
C LYS A 160 -1.31 -7.11 4.32
N VAL A 161 -0.33 -6.95 5.21
CA VAL A 161 -0.30 -5.82 6.16
C VAL A 161 -0.20 -4.48 5.43
N ALA A 162 0.68 -4.37 4.43
CA ALA A 162 0.84 -3.18 3.61
C ALA A 162 -0.46 -2.77 2.90
N ALA A 163 -1.21 -3.74 2.38
CA ALA A 163 -2.52 -3.55 1.76
C ALA A 163 -3.55 -2.90 2.71
N HIS A 164 -3.60 -3.40 3.95
CA HIS A 164 -4.43 -2.79 5.01
C HIS A 164 -3.97 -1.39 5.37
N LEU A 165 -2.66 -1.19 5.56
CA LEU A 165 -2.11 0.12 5.86
C LEU A 165 -2.38 1.13 4.73
N ALA A 166 -2.26 0.72 3.46
CA ALA A 166 -2.56 1.58 2.31
C ALA A 166 -4.04 2.00 2.32
N SER A 167 -4.93 1.05 2.59
CA SER A 167 -6.37 1.29 2.69
C SER A 167 -6.71 2.21 3.86
N ALA A 168 -6.19 1.94 5.06
CA ALA A 168 -6.36 2.80 6.23
C ALA A 168 -5.83 4.22 5.99
N TYR A 169 -4.68 4.33 5.32
CA TYR A 169 -4.10 5.62 4.94
C TYR A 169 -5.00 6.39 3.98
N ARG A 170 -5.55 5.75 2.94
CA ARG A 170 -6.53 6.39 2.03
C ARG A 170 -7.78 6.87 2.76
N LEU A 171 -8.27 6.06 3.71
CA LEU A 171 -9.42 6.42 4.53
C LEU A 171 -9.11 7.66 5.38
N ARG A 172 -7.90 7.71 5.96
CA ARG A 172 -7.44 8.82 6.80
C ARG A 172 -7.31 10.13 6.01
N LEU A 173 -6.81 10.07 4.79
CA LEU A 173 -6.74 11.21 3.87
C LEU A 173 -8.11 11.78 3.49
N ARG A 174 -9.19 11.04 3.73
CA ARG A 174 -10.56 11.44 3.40
C ARG A 174 -11.40 11.75 4.63
N LEU A 175 -10.86 11.74 5.86
CA LEU A 175 -11.62 11.87 7.12
C LEU A 175 -12.68 12.99 7.09
N ASP A 176 -12.30 14.17 6.60
CA ASP A 176 -13.20 15.33 6.51
C ASP A 176 -14.31 15.15 5.46
N ALA A 177 -14.10 14.30 4.46
CA ALA A 177 -15.07 13.91 3.44
C ALA A 177 -15.82 12.60 3.77
N LEU A 178 -15.54 11.96 4.90
CA LEU A 178 -16.21 10.72 5.35
C LEU A 178 -17.59 10.97 5.96
N GLU A 179 -18.09 12.21 5.99
CA GLU A 179 -19.44 12.51 6.50
C GLU A 179 -20.54 11.75 5.72
N GLU A 180 -20.28 11.38 4.47
CA GLU A 180 -21.18 10.54 3.66
C GLU A 180 -20.82 9.04 3.79
N ALA A 181 -21.24 8.42 4.89
CA ALA A 181 -21.23 6.96 5.01
C ALA A 181 -22.09 6.32 3.90
N GLU A 182 -21.55 5.32 3.17
CA GLU A 182 -22.34 4.59 2.16
C GLU A 182 -23.29 3.59 2.82
N ALA A 183 -22.96 3.12 4.02
CA ALA A 183 -23.85 2.35 4.89
C ALA A 183 -23.48 2.51 6.37
N VAL A 184 -24.47 2.40 7.25
CA VAL A 184 -24.34 2.44 8.72
C VAL A 184 -25.11 1.29 9.33
N PHE A 185 -24.48 0.60 10.26
CA PHE A 185 -25.02 -0.52 11.02
C PHE A 185 -24.86 -0.26 12.52
N ASP A 186 -25.76 -0.80 13.33
CA ASP A 186 -25.61 -0.79 14.77
C ASP A 186 -24.50 -1.79 15.21
N PRO A 187 -24.10 -1.80 16.50
CA PRO A 187 -23.10 -2.75 17.00
C PRO A 187 -23.52 -4.22 16.89
N GLY A 188 -24.82 -4.49 16.77
CA GLY A 188 -25.41 -5.80 16.56
C GLY A 188 -25.47 -6.22 15.09
N GLY A 189 -24.96 -5.41 14.16
CA GLY A 189 -24.95 -5.67 12.73
C GLY A 189 -26.26 -5.33 12.01
N ALA A 190 -27.26 -4.77 12.71
CA ALA A 190 -28.51 -4.37 12.09
C ALA A 190 -28.32 -3.07 11.31
N GLU A 191 -28.91 -3.00 10.12
CA GLU A 191 -28.82 -1.85 9.24
C GLU A 191 -29.56 -0.63 9.83
N VAL A 192 -28.86 0.49 9.90
CA VAL A 192 -29.39 1.80 10.32
C VAL A 192 -29.59 2.70 9.10
N HIS A 193 -28.64 2.66 8.15
CA HIS A 193 -28.69 3.43 6.91
C HIS A 193 -28.01 2.66 5.76
N LEU A 194 -28.60 2.73 4.56
CA LEU A 194 -27.99 2.25 3.31
C LEU A 194 -28.16 3.32 2.24
N GLY A 195 -27.05 3.74 1.63
CA GLY A 195 -27.05 4.53 0.40
C GLY A 195 -27.45 3.68 -0.81
N GLU A 196 -27.83 4.33 -1.92
CA GLU A 196 -28.32 3.68 -3.14
C GLU A 196 -27.38 2.58 -3.66
N HIS A 197 -26.08 2.84 -3.68
CA HIS A 197 -25.07 1.90 -4.15
C HIS A 197 -24.81 0.75 -3.16
N ALA A 198 -24.99 0.99 -1.86
CA ALA A 198 -24.92 -0.01 -0.81
C ALA A 198 -26.12 -0.96 -0.88
N GLU A 199 -27.32 -0.46 -1.16
CA GLU A 199 -28.53 -1.29 -1.29
C GLU A 199 -28.37 -2.35 -2.38
N ALA A 200 -27.81 -2.00 -3.53
CA ALA A 200 -27.55 -2.94 -4.63
C ALA A 200 -26.59 -4.09 -4.25
N ARG A 201 -25.86 -3.94 -3.15
CA ARG A 201 -24.82 -4.87 -2.65
C ARG A 201 -25.05 -5.22 -1.17
N ARG A 202 -26.27 -5.08 -0.68
CA ARG A 202 -26.65 -5.24 0.73
C ARG A 202 -26.20 -6.57 1.34
N ALA A 203 -26.40 -7.69 0.63
CA ALA A 203 -25.99 -9.01 1.10
C ALA A 203 -24.48 -9.11 1.35
N ILE A 204 -23.70 -8.48 0.46
CA ILE A 204 -22.24 -8.44 0.55
C ILE A 204 -21.84 -7.61 1.77
N LEU A 205 -22.43 -6.41 1.95
CA LEU A 205 -22.19 -5.57 3.14
C LEU A 205 -22.49 -6.29 4.45
N ALA A 206 -23.63 -6.97 4.52
CA ALA A 206 -24.03 -7.69 5.73
C ALA A 206 -23.03 -8.78 6.12
N GLU A 207 -22.53 -9.55 5.14
CA GLU A 207 -21.49 -10.56 5.38
C GLU A 207 -20.20 -9.92 5.92
N ALA A 208 -19.77 -8.80 5.35
CA ALA A 208 -18.57 -8.11 5.77
C ALA A 208 -18.68 -7.48 7.17
N VAL A 209 -19.86 -6.97 7.53
CA VAL A 209 -20.13 -6.50 8.89
C VAL A 209 -20.02 -7.66 9.89
N GLU A 210 -20.56 -8.83 9.56
CA GLU A 210 -20.45 -10.01 10.42
C GLU A 210 -19.00 -10.52 10.55
N LEU A 211 -18.23 -10.51 9.46
CA LEU A 211 -16.80 -10.82 9.50
C LEU A 211 -16.03 -9.84 10.38
N PHE A 212 -16.25 -8.53 10.19
CA PHE A 212 -15.64 -7.48 11.01
C PHE A 212 -15.94 -7.69 12.50
N ARG A 213 -17.19 -7.97 12.85
CA ARG A 213 -17.59 -8.30 14.23
C ARG A 213 -16.88 -9.55 14.74
N GLY A 214 -16.73 -10.58 13.90
CA GLY A 214 -15.97 -11.79 14.24
C GLY A 214 -14.53 -11.52 14.60
N VAL A 215 -13.87 -10.58 13.93
CA VAL A 215 -12.52 -10.17 14.30
C VAL A 215 -12.51 -9.33 15.58
N ARG A 216 -13.41 -8.34 15.69
CA ARG A 216 -13.51 -7.45 16.88
C ARG A 216 -13.77 -8.22 18.16
N GLU A 217 -14.65 -9.22 18.11
CA GLU A 217 -14.99 -10.08 19.24
C GLU A 217 -13.97 -11.22 19.44
N ARG A 218 -12.84 -11.19 18.73
CA ARG A 218 -11.76 -12.20 18.79
C ARG A 218 -12.26 -13.62 18.50
N ARG A 219 -13.38 -13.77 17.78
CA ARG A 219 -13.90 -15.05 17.28
C ARG A 219 -13.08 -15.57 16.10
N LEU A 220 -12.46 -14.67 15.34
CA LEU A 220 -11.46 -14.96 14.31
C LEU A 220 -10.08 -14.49 14.80
N THR A 221 -9.02 -15.28 14.55
CA THR A 221 -7.64 -14.93 14.97
C THR A 221 -6.61 -15.32 13.91
N GLY A 222 -5.41 -14.73 14.00
CA GLY A 222 -4.28 -15.04 13.14
C GLY A 222 -4.58 -14.81 11.65
N GLU A 223 -4.20 -15.79 10.82
CA GLU A 223 -4.35 -15.72 9.36
C GLU A 223 -5.82 -15.60 8.92
N ALA A 224 -6.74 -16.28 9.59
CA ALA A 224 -8.18 -16.17 9.30
C ALA A 224 -8.73 -14.77 9.62
N ALA A 225 -8.19 -14.09 10.65
CA ALA A 225 -8.57 -12.72 10.95
C ALA A 225 -7.97 -11.72 9.96
N LEU A 226 -6.73 -11.95 9.50
CA LEU A 226 -6.11 -11.14 8.43
C LEU A 226 -6.86 -11.29 7.10
N GLU A 227 -7.40 -12.48 6.82
CA GLU A 227 -8.24 -12.76 5.65
C GLU A 227 -9.69 -12.26 5.79
N ALA A 228 -10.22 -12.21 7.01
CA ALA A 228 -11.53 -11.61 7.28
C ALA A 228 -11.46 -10.07 7.30
N TRP A 229 -10.35 -9.48 7.75
CA TRP A 229 -10.12 -8.04 7.68
C TRP A 229 -10.08 -7.51 6.26
N THR A 230 -9.77 -8.37 5.28
CA THR A 230 -9.93 -8.09 3.83
C THR A 230 -11.37 -7.85 3.38
N ALA A 231 -12.32 -7.75 4.31
CA ALA A 231 -13.65 -7.18 4.12
C ALA A 231 -13.65 -5.69 3.67
N LEU A 232 -12.58 -5.23 3.00
CA LEU A 232 -12.68 -4.38 1.83
C LEU A 232 -13.41 -5.10 0.70
N LEU A 233 -14.72 -5.24 0.85
CA LEU A 233 -15.58 -5.84 -0.15
C LEU A 233 -15.33 -5.22 -1.52
N ASP A 234 -14.89 -6.04 -2.47
CA ASP A 234 -14.59 -5.64 -3.84
C ASP A 234 -13.54 -4.49 -3.87
N GLY A 235 -12.63 -4.38 -2.89
CA GLY A 235 -11.66 -3.27 -2.79
C GLY A 235 -12.30 -1.88 -2.68
N ARG A 236 -13.61 -1.82 -2.41
CA ARG A 236 -14.42 -0.60 -2.51
C ARG A 236 -14.77 0.01 -1.18
N TRP A 237 -14.98 -0.78 -0.13
CA TRP A 237 -15.45 -0.26 1.16
C TRP A 237 -14.48 -0.51 2.29
N SER A 238 -14.14 0.48 3.09
CA SER A 238 -13.55 0.19 4.41
C SER A 238 -14.65 0.15 5.46
N ILE A 239 -14.72 -0.96 6.19
CA ILE A 239 -15.61 -1.12 7.34
C ILE A 239 -14.84 -0.72 8.59
N VAL A 240 -15.37 0.24 9.32
CA VAL A 240 -14.76 0.79 10.53
C VAL A 240 -15.81 0.99 11.63
N GLU A 241 -15.35 1.00 12.88
CA GLU A 241 -16.18 1.42 14.02
C GLU A 241 -16.11 2.94 14.16
N ARG A 242 -17.26 3.60 14.34
CA ARG A 242 -17.37 5.02 14.65
C ARG A 242 -18.17 5.21 15.91
N VAL A 243 -17.82 6.24 16.67
CA VAL A 243 -18.60 6.73 17.80
C VAL A 243 -19.21 8.06 17.37
N ASP A 244 -20.52 8.20 17.51
CA ASP A 244 -21.21 9.47 17.24
C ASP A 244 -20.99 10.50 18.37
N THR A 245 -21.61 11.67 18.25
CA THR A 245 -21.52 12.73 19.26
C THR A 245 -22.12 12.35 20.62
N ASP A 246 -23.06 11.40 20.64
CA ASP A 246 -23.76 10.94 21.83
C ASP A 246 -23.06 9.75 22.51
N GLY A 247 -21.91 9.32 21.97
CA GLY A 247 -21.13 8.20 22.49
C GLY A 247 -21.62 6.83 22.02
N GLN A 248 -22.60 6.79 21.10
CA GLN A 248 -23.10 5.55 20.54
C GLN A 248 -22.18 5.02 19.45
N ARG A 249 -21.92 3.71 19.49
CA ARG A 249 -21.07 3.01 18.52
C ARG A 249 -21.88 2.58 17.31
N PHE A 250 -21.27 2.71 16.14
CA PHE A 250 -21.80 2.23 14.86
C PHE A 250 -20.70 1.56 14.06
N ILE A 251 -21.08 0.61 13.21
CA ILE A 251 -20.21 0.05 12.18
C ILE A 251 -20.56 0.77 10.89
N VAL A 252 -19.56 1.37 10.24
CA VAL A 252 -19.75 2.25 9.09
C VAL A 252 -18.94 1.74 7.90
N ALA A 253 -19.59 1.69 6.73
CA ALA A 253 -18.92 1.39 5.47
C ALA A 253 -18.67 2.69 4.69
N HIS A 254 -17.39 2.99 4.45
CA HIS A 254 -16.97 4.13 3.65
C HIS A 254 -16.38 3.69 2.32
N ARG A 255 -16.72 4.40 1.23
CA ARG A 255 -16.07 4.17 -0.08
C ARG A 255 -14.58 4.51 -0.02
N ASN A 256 -13.74 3.52 -0.27
CA ASN A 256 -12.28 3.58 -0.16
C ASN A 256 -11.54 2.86 -1.31
N GLU A 257 -12.09 2.94 -2.52
CA GLU A 257 -11.47 2.44 -3.75
C GLU A 257 -10.07 3.04 -3.96
N ALA A 258 -9.15 2.19 -4.42
CA ALA A 258 -7.79 2.61 -4.77
C ALA A 258 -7.84 3.62 -5.94
N PRO A 259 -7.06 4.71 -5.87
CA PRO A 259 -7.11 5.79 -6.86
C PRO A 259 -6.34 5.43 -8.14
N VAL A 260 -6.85 4.48 -8.90
CA VAL A 260 -6.23 4.03 -10.16
C VAL A 260 -6.37 5.08 -11.28
N PRO A 261 -5.36 5.25 -12.15
CA PRO A 261 -5.45 6.15 -13.30
C PRO A 261 -6.64 5.81 -14.20
N THR A 262 -7.34 6.82 -14.71
CA THR A 262 -8.44 6.61 -15.66
C THR A 262 -7.89 6.20 -17.01
N HIS A 263 -8.35 5.06 -17.52
CA HIS A 263 -8.07 4.60 -18.88
C HIS A 263 -9.37 4.60 -19.68
N ARG A 264 -9.37 5.18 -20.88
CA ARG A 264 -10.60 5.36 -21.68
C ARG A 264 -11.26 4.05 -22.08
N THR A 265 -10.49 2.97 -22.21
CA THR A 265 -10.98 1.68 -22.73
C THR A 265 -11.15 0.60 -21.67
N LEU A 266 -10.46 0.73 -20.52
CA LEU A 266 -10.53 -0.29 -19.47
C LEU A 266 -11.67 0.04 -18.50
N SER A 267 -12.41 -0.98 -18.08
CA SER A 267 -13.33 -0.88 -16.95
C SER A 267 -12.56 -0.60 -15.65
N GLN A 268 -13.24 -0.21 -14.59
CA GLN A 268 -12.59 0.03 -13.31
C GLN A 268 -11.80 -1.17 -12.80
N ARG A 269 -12.42 -2.37 -12.81
CA ARG A 269 -11.78 -3.61 -12.37
C ARG A 269 -10.59 -4.01 -13.22
N GLU A 270 -10.69 -3.83 -14.53
CA GLU A 270 -9.57 -4.08 -15.44
C GLU A 270 -8.38 -3.16 -15.12
N ARG A 271 -8.63 -1.89 -14.76
CA ARG A 271 -7.57 -0.94 -14.38
C ARG A 271 -6.90 -1.32 -13.07
N GLU A 272 -7.68 -1.64 -12.05
CA GLU A 272 -7.18 -2.07 -10.75
C GLU A 272 -6.32 -3.33 -10.86
N VAL A 273 -6.82 -4.34 -11.56
CA VAL A 273 -6.07 -5.59 -11.79
C VAL A 273 -4.82 -5.33 -12.62
N ALA A 274 -4.92 -4.55 -13.71
CA ALA A 274 -3.77 -4.25 -14.56
C ALA A 274 -2.69 -3.46 -13.80
N GLU A 275 -3.07 -2.49 -12.96
CA GLU A 275 -2.13 -1.67 -12.20
C GLU A 275 -1.32 -2.54 -11.23
N TYR A 276 -1.96 -3.36 -10.41
CA TYR A 276 -1.24 -4.28 -9.52
C TYR A 276 -0.45 -5.34 -10.30
N ALA A 277 -0.99 -5.81 -11.43
CA ALA A 277 -0.28 -6.78 -12.26
C ALA A 277 1.01 -6.19 -12.85
N ALA A 278 0.98 -4.91 -13.25
CA ALA A 278 2.12 -4.17 -13.78
C ALA A 278 3.20 -3.89 -12.73
N HIS A 279 2.86 -3.96 -11.43
CA HIS A 279 3.82 -3.96 -10.32
C HIS A 279 4.46 -5.33 -10.06
N GLY A 280 4.02 -6.39 -10.73
CA GLY A 280 4.54 -7.75 -10.52
C GLY A 280 3.79 -8.58 -9.48
N HIS A 281 2.70 -8.07 -8.87
CA HIS A 281 1.96 -8.79 -7.83
C HIS A 281 1.25 -10.07 -8.32
N PRO A 282 1.44 -11.24 -7.70
CA PRO A 282 0.77 -12.47 -8.12
C PRO A 282 -0.76 -12.35 -8.05
N ASN A 283 -1.48 -13.10 -8.89
CA ASN A 283 -2.96 -13.05 -8.92
C ASN A 283 -3.59 -13.29 -7.55
N ALA A 284 -3.03 -14.20 -6.75
CA ALA A 284 -3.48 -14.46 -5.38
C ALA A 284 -3.39 -13.22 -4.46
N PHE A 285 -2.36 -12.39 -4.64
CA PHE A 285 -2.26 -11.13 -3.91
C PHE A 285 -3.26 -10.09 -4.42
N ILE A 286 -3.42 -9.97 -5.75
CA ILE A 286 -4.39 -9.05 -6.35
C ILE A 286 -5.82 -9.42 -5.94
N ALA A 287 -6.11 -10.73 -5.88
CA ALA A 287 -7.37 -11.28 -5.41
C ALA A 287 -7.64 -10.88 -3.95
N TYR A 288 -6.63 -11.03 -3.09
CA TYR A 288 -6.67 -10.56 -1.72
C TYR A 288 -6.95 -9.05 -1.64
N GLU A 289 -6.11 -8.22 -2.29
CA GLU A 289 -6.21 -6.76 -2.25
C GLU A 289 -7.54 -6.21 -2.77
N LEU A 290 -8.11 -6.84 -3.80
CA LEU A 290 -9.36 -6.40 -4.43
C LEU A 290 -10.60 -7.14 -3.92
N GLY A 291 -10.48 -8.09 -2.99
CA GLY A 291 -11.60 -8.92 -2.53
C GLY A 291 -12.26 -9.73 -3.65
N LEU A 292 -11.45 -10.27 -4.57
CA LEU A 292 -11.90 -11.05 -5.74
C LEU A 292 -11.45 -12.51 -5.63
N ALA A 293 -12.07 -13.40 -6.42
CA ALA A 293 -11.54 -14.74 -6.63
C ALA A 293 -10.37 -14.72 -7.63
N ASP A 294 -9.36 -15.58 -7.44
CA ASP A 294 -8.20 -15.73 -8.34
C ASP A 294 -8.58 -15.87 -9.82
N ALA A 295 -9.62 -16.67 -10.10
CA ALA A 295 -10.12 -16.86 -11.46
C ALA A 295 -10.72 -15.57 -12.05
N THR A 296 -11.38 -14.76 -11.23
CA THR A 296 -11.93 -13.45 -11.63
C THR A 296 -10.79 -12.48 -11.94
N VAL A 297 -9.74 -12.46 -11.12
CA VAL A 297 -8.54 -11.65 -11.40
C VAL A 297 -7.91 -12.06 -12.73
N ALA A 298 -7.74 -13.36 -12.98
CA ALA A 298 -7.20 -13.86 -14.24
C ALA A 298 -8.05 -13.42 -15.45
N ALA A 299 -9.38 -13.46 -15.33
CA ALA A 299 -10.28 -13.01 -16.37
C ALA A 299 -10.17 -11.49 -16.64
N TYR A 300 -10.14 -10.67 -15.59
CA TYR A 300 -9.96 -9.22 -15.74
C TYR A 300 -8.59 -8.87 -16.32
N LEU A 301 -7.53 -9.55 -15.90
CA LEU A 301 -6.19 -9.34 -16.46
C LEU A 301 -6.16 -9.69 -17.95
N HIS A 302 -6.75 -10.83 -18.34
CA HIS A 302 -6.83 -11.21 -19.74
C HIS A 302 -7.59 -10.18 -20.59
N ALA A 303 -8.75 -9.71 -20.10
CA ALA A 303 -9.52 -8.66 -20.77
C ALA A 303 -8.74 -7.34 -20.87
N ALA A 304 -8.00 -6.95 -19.83
CA ALA A 304 -7.18 -5.75 -19.82
C ALA A 304 -6.03 -5.85 -20.84
N LEU A 305 -5.31 -6.97 -20.86
CA LEU A 305 -4.23 -7.23 -21.83
C LEU A 305 -4.74 -7.15 -23.27
N ALA A 306 -5.87 -7.81 -23.56
CA ALA A 306 -6.49 -7.76 -24.89
C ALA A 306 -6.88 -6.33 -25.31
N LYS A 307 -7.43 -5.53 -24.39
CA LYS A 307 -7.79 -4.12 -24.66
C LYS A 307 -6.59 -3.19 -24.80
N LEU A 308 -5.47 -3.54 -24.17
CA LEU A 308 -4.19 -2.81 -24.29
C LEU A 308 -3.35 -3.29 -25.47
N GLY A 309 -3.73 -4.39 -26.13
CA GLY A 309 -2.97 -4.99 -27.23
C GLY A 309 -1.69 -5.69 -26.77
N LEU A 310 -1.65 -6.14 -25.51
CA LEU A 310 -0.52 -6.85 -24.91
C LEU A 310 -0.78 -8.36 -24.89
N GLN A 311 0.27 -9.15 -25.11
CA GLN A 311 0.18 -10.61 -25.18
C GLN A 311 0.15 -11.24 -23.79
N ASP A 312 0.95 -10.71 -22.87
CA ASP A 312 1.12 -11.29 -21.56
C ASP A 312 1.42 -10.25 -20.47
N ARG A 313 1.51 -10.77 -19.25
CA ARG A 313 1.82 -9.99 -18.06
C ARG A 313 3.22 -9.36 -18.09
N THR A 314 4.19 -10.03 -18.72
CA THR A 314 5.56 -9.52 -18.84
C THR A 314 5.57 -8.27 -19.70
N GLU A 315 4.88 -8.29 -20.83
CA GLU A 315 4.72 -7.11 -21.68
C GLU A 315 4.06 -5.94 -20.94
N LEU A 316 3.09 -6.20 -20.06
CA LEU A 316 2.47 -5.17 -19.22
C LEU A 316 3.46 -4.52 -18.24
N ILE A 317 4.29 -5.33 -17.57
CA ILE A 317 5.34 -4.82 -16.67
C ILE A 317 6.36 -3.98 -17.45
N LEU A 318 6.81 -4.49 -18.60
CA LEU A 318 7.76 -3.79 -19.46
C LEU A 318 7.18 -2.48 -20.02
N ALA A 319 5.91 -2.48 -20.42
CA ALA A 319 5.23 -1.28 -20.91
C ALA A 319 5.18 -0.18 -19.83
N ARG A 320 4.87 -0.56 -18.58
CA ARG A 320 4.90 0.37 -17.44
C ARG A 320 6.30 0.95 -17.20
N GLN A 321 7.32 0.11 -17.20
CA GLN A 321 8.72 0.55 -17.03
C GLN A 321 9.15 1.49 -18.18
N ALA A 322 8.80 1.16 -19.42
CA ALA A 322 9.12 1.98 -20.59
C ALA A 322 8.49 3.39 -20.52
N VAL A 323 7.26 3.50 -20.02
CA VAL A 323 6.61 4.80 -19.77
C VAL A 323 7.41 5.64 -18.77
N ALA A 324 7.85 5.04 -17.65
CA ALA A 324 8.65 5.75 -16.64
C ALA A 324 9.99 6.24 -17.22
N HIS A 325 10.69 5.39 -17.99
CA HIS A 325 11.93 5.75 -18.68
C HIS A 325 11.72 6.88 -19.71
N ALA A 326 10.63 6.85 -20.48
CA ALA A 326 10.33 7.88 -21.48
C ALA A 326 10.07 9.26 -20.86
N VAL A 327 9.37 9.29 -19.72
CA VAL A 327 9.17 10.53 -18.94
C VAL A 327 10.52 11.11 -18.51
N GLU A 328 11.41 10.27 -17.98
CA GLU A 328 12.71 10.71 -17.50
C GLU A 328 13.56 11.29 -18.64
N ALA A 329 13.60 10.62 -19.79
CA ALA A 329 14.33 11.07 -20.98
C ALA A 329 13.85 12.45 -21.47
N LYS A 330 12.53 12.65 -21.54
CA LYS A 330 11.94 13.94 -21.96
C LYS A 330 12.39 15.10 -21.06
N ARG A 331 12.40 14.89 -19.74
CA ARG A 331 12.82 15.92 -18.77
C ARG A 331 14.30 16.27 -18.85
N ARG A 332 15.17 15.27 -19.07
CA ARG A 332 16.62 15.54 -19.26
C ARG A 332 16.85 16.41 -20.49
N GLY A 333 16.07 16.22 -21.55
CA GLY A 333 16.06 17.08 -22.73
C GLY A 333 15.65 18.52 -22.41
N GLU A 334 14.50 18.71 -21.75
CA GLU A 334 13.99 20.04 -21.36
C GLU A 334 14.98 20.82 -20.48
N ARG A 335 15.63 20.17 -19.50
CA ARG A 335 16.65 20.81 -18.65
C ARG A 335 17.95 21.18 -19.38
N SER A 336 18.25 20.53 -20.49
CA SER A 336 19.45 20.82 -21.28
C SER A 336 19.24 21.99 -22.25
N GLU A 337 17.99 22.38 -22.52
CA GLU A 337 17.62 23.54 -23.34
C GLU A 337 17.44 24.83 -22.52
N GLU A 338 17.25 24.71 -21.20
CA GLU A 338 17.06 25.84 -20.27
C GLU A 338 18.35 26.33 -19.58
N GLY A 339 19.48 25.63 -19.75
CA GLY A 339 20.78 25.92 -19.09
C GLY A 339 21.85 26.46 -20.03
#